data_AF-A0A3D2RQU7-F1
#
_entry.id   AF-A0A3D2RQU7-F1
#
_cell.length_a   1.000
_cell.length_b   1.000
_cell.length_c   1.000
_cell.angle_alpha   90.00
_cell.angle_beta   90.00
_cell.angle_gamma   90.00
#
_symmetry.space_group_name_H-M   'P 1'
#
loop_
_entity.id
_entity.type
_entity.pdbx_description
1 polymer ?
#
loop_
_entity_poly.entity_id
_entity_poly.type
_entity_poly.pdbx_seq_one_letter_code
_entity_poly.pdbx_strand_id
1 'polypeptide(L)'
;MARNPKAPYSDPEGDRTEGTTVITKRALLVGIGMAVLMPLWPTYTSLVLHSTRADHSHLSMAMLIPFVALLGINSFLERRGIGFSPTELLTVCCIGFVASTMQGEWLTIWFLQMLTMPAYYASAENRFDEFLLPNMPSWTTITNREAVRGFYEGLLPGTAFPWADWFSVLFWWGAFIIAILCIHLCLSTLLRKQWMEYERLSFPVATAMLELTGVSGSSGTIRTLSRNRLFRWGFGITFVIISWNVFTWFTVNLPM
;
A
#
# COMPACT_ATOMS: atom_id res chain seq x y z
N MET A 1 -32.89 50.40 26.62
CA MET A 1 -31.70 49.64 26.18
C MET A 1 -32.13 48.20 25.93
N ALA A 2 -32.67 47.93 24.73
CA ALA A 2 -33.25 46.64 24.37
C ALA A 2 -32.41 46.00 23.25
N ARG A 3 -32.08 44.72 23.46
CA ARG A 3 -31.13 43.91 22.69
C ARG A 3 -31.78 43.48 21.37
N ASN A 4 -31.22 43.92 20.25
CA ASN A 4 -31.65 43.57 18.90
C ASN A 4 -31.30 42.08 18.62
N PRO A 5 -32.24 41.20 18.22
CA PRO A 5 -31.93 39.82 17.89
C PRO A 5 -31.18 39.73 16.56
N LYS A 6 -30.01 39.09 16.57
CA LYS A 6 -29.22 38.82 15.37
C LYS A 6 -30.04 37.99 14.37
N ALA A 7 -30.11 38.47 13.13
CA ALA A 7 -30.63 37.72 11.99
C ALA A 7 -29.88 36.39 11.81
N PRO A 8 -30.54 35.32 11.33
CA PRO A 8 -29.89 34.05 11.07
C PRO A 8 -28.87 34.20 9.93
N TYR A 9 -27.69 33.62 10.13
CA TYR A 9 -26.62 33.51 9.15
C TYR A 9 -27.13 32.72 7.93
N SER A 10 -27.34 33.39 6.81
CA SER A 10 -27.65 32.76 5.53
C SER A 10 -26.36 32.19 4.95
N ASP A 11 -26.27 30.86 4.97
CA ASP A 11 -25.15 30.09 4.41
C ASP A 11 -25.17 30.20 2.87
N PRO A 12 -24.17 30.80 2.20
CA PRO A 12 -24.18 30.94 0.73
C PRO A 12 -23.67 29.70 -0.01
N GLU A 13 -23.32 28.60 0.68
CA GLU A 13 -22.72 27.41 0.06
C GLU A 13 -23.71 26.26 -0.21
N GLY A 14 -25.01 26.57 -0.34
CA GLY A 14 -26.05 25.63 -0.73
C GLY A 14 -26.05 25.29 -2.23
N ASP A 15 -24.91 24.91 -2.82
CA ASP A 15 -24.85 24.15 -4.09
C ASP A 15 -23.46 23.55 -4.35
N ARG A 16 -22.85 22.91 -3.34
CA ARG A 16 -21.86 21.88 -3.67
C ARG A 16 -22.66 20.65 -4.08
N THR A 17 -22.97 20.58 -5.38
CA THR A 17 -23.36 19.34 -6.05
C THR A 17 -22.58 18.19 -5.42
N GLU A 18 -23.28 17.39 -4.60
CA GLU A 18 -22.77 16.10 -4.16
C GLU A 18 -22.55 15.33 -5.44
N GLY A 19 -21.33 15.37 -5.96
CA GLY A 19 -20.94 14.64 -7.15
C GLY A 19 -21.29 13.20 -6.89
N THR A 20 -22.32 12.71 -7.57
CA THR A 20 -22.74 11.32 -7.51
C THR A 20 -21.51 10.50 -7.89
N THR A 21 -20.87 9.92 -6.88
CA THR A 21 -19.64 9.14 -7.03
C THR A 21 -20.05 7.81 -7.64
N VAL A 22 -20.26 7.82 -8.95
CA VAL A 22 -20.56 6.58 -9.68
C VAL A 22 -19.25 5.81 -9.77
N ILE A 23 -19.05 4.90 -8.82
CA ILE A 23 -17.98 3.89 -8.88
C ILE A 23 -18.26 3.02 -10.10
N THR A 24 -17.43 3.13 -11.13
CA THR A 24 -17.60 2.32 -12.34
C THR A 24 -16.98 0.94 -12.15
N LYS A 25 -17.59 -0.08 -12.78
CA LYS A 25 -17.03 -1.45 -12.80
C LYS A 25 -15.61 -1.48 -13.37
N ARG A 26 -15.33 -0.63 -14.36
CA ARG A 26 -14.02 -0.51 -15.01
C ARG A 26 -12.95 -0.05 -14.01
N ALA A 27 -13.22 1.01 -13.24
CA ALA A 27 -12.31 1.50 -12.22
C ALA A 27 -12.06 0.44 -11.12
N LEU A 28 -13.11 -0.27 -10.71
CA LEU A 28 -12.99 -1.33 -9.72
C LEU A 28 -12.10 -2.48 -10.22
N LEU A 29 -12.30 -2.95 -11.45
CA LEU A 29 -11.49 -4.04 -12.03
C LEU A 29 -10.02 -3.64 -12.15
N VAL A 30 -9.74 -2.41 -12.60
CA VAL A 30 -8.36 -1.90 -12.70
C VAL A 30 -7.75 -1.72 -11.31
N GLY A 31 -8.51 -1.18 -10.36
CA GLY A 31 -8.08 -1.04 -8.97
C GLY A 31 -7.74 -2.38 -8.33
N ILE A 32 -8.58 -3.40 -8.51
CA ILE A 32 -8.31 -4.76 -8.02
C ILE A 32 -7.07 -5.35 -8.71
N GLY A 33 -6.95 -5.20 -10.03
CA GLY A 33 -5.76 -5.66 -10.77
C GLY A 33 -4.48 -5.01 -10.25
N MET A 34 -4.51 -3.71 -9.95
CA MET A 34 -3.40 -3.02 -9.30
C MET A 34 -3.16 -3.55 -7.89
N ALA A 35 -4.21 -3.71 -7.07
CA ALA A 35 -4.10 -4.23 -5.71
C ALA A 35 -3.48 -5.65 -5.66
N VAL A 36 -3.65 -6.46 -6.70
CA VAL A 36 -3.00 -7.78 -6.84
C VAL A 36 -1.54 -7.65 -7.30
N LEU A 37 -1.26 -6.76 -8.27
CA LEU A 37 0.10 -6.51 -8.75
C LEU A 37 1.02 -5.96 -7.65
N MET A 38 0.47 -5.09 -6.80
CA MET A 38 1.18 -4.35 -5.77
C MET A 38 1.92 -5.21 -4.72
N PRO A 39 1.35 -6.31 -4.19
CA PRO A 39 2.09 -7.25 -3.34
C PRO A 39 2.92 -8.25 -4.15
N LEU A 40 2.45 -8.70 -5.32
CA LEU A 40 3.14 -9.72 -6.11
C LEU A 40 4.48 -9.24 -6.63
N TRP A 41 4.54 -8.04 -7.19
CA TRP A 41 5.76 -7.53 -7.82
C TRP A 41 6.91 -7.34 -6.81
N PRO A 42 6.75 -6.60 -5.69
CA PRO A 42 7.81 -6.45 -4.69
C PRO A 42 8.20 -7.76 -4.02
N THR A 43 7.24 -8.65 -3.77
CA THR A 43 7.52 -9.98 -3.17
C THR A 43 8.40 -10.79 -4.11
N TYR A 44 8.08 -10.81 -5.41
CA TYR A 44 8.90 -11.50 -6.41
C TYR A 44 10.29 -10.89 -6.54
N THR A 45 10.41 -9.56 -6.61
CA THR A 45 11.72 -8.91 -6.73
C THR A 45 12.59 -9.10 -5.49
N SER A 46 11.99 -9.15 -4.30
CA SER A 46 12.72 -9.35 -3.05
C SER A 46 13.13 -10.81 -2.83
N LEU A 47 12.18 -11.76 -2.97
CA LEU A 47 12.41 -13.17 -2.63
C LEU A 47 13.12 -13.96 -3.73
N VAL A 48 12.86 -13.65 -5.02
CA VAL A 48 13.39 -14.45 -6.14
C VAL A 48 14.57 -13.75 -6.79
N LEU A 49 14.45 -12.44 -7.04
CA LEU A 49 15.50 -11.69 -7.72
C LEU A 49 16.55 -11.09 -6.77
N HIS A 50 16.32 -11.16 -5.44
CA HIS A 50 17.17 -10.55 -4.41
C HIS A 50 17.52 -9.08 -4.72
N SER A 51 16.55 -8.34 -5.26
CA SER A 51 16.73 -6.98 -5.79
C SER A 51 16.12 -5.90 -4.88
N THR A 52 16.05 -4.67 -5.38
CA THR A 52 15.53 -3.50 -4.65
C THR A 52 14.10 -3.72 -4.16
N ARG A 53 13.85 -3.21 -2.96
CA ARG A 53 12.61 -3.39 -2.21
C ARG A 53 11.68 -2.22 -2.48
N ALA A 54 10.67 -2.48 -3.31
CA ALA A 54 9.73 -1.46 -3.78
C ALA A 54 8.56 -1.19 -2.81
N ASP A 55 8.47 -1.95 -1.71
CA ASP A 55 7.35 -1.97 -0.77
C ASP A 55 7.54 -1.08 0.48
N HIS A 56 8.69 -0.40 0.61
CA HIS A 56 8.94 0.50 1.75
C HIS A 56 8.37 1.91 1.53
N SER A 57 7.75 2.47 2.58
CA SER A 57 7.14 3.82 2.69
C SER A 57 5.61 3.91 2.50
N HIS A 58 4.99 4.94 3.09
CA HIS A 58 3.56 5.26 2.94
C HIS A 58 3.14 5.58 1.50
N LEU A 59 4.07 6.10 0.70
CA LEU A 59 3.97 6.20 -0.76
C LEU A 59 4.92 5.17 -1.37
N SER A 60 4.58 3.90 -1.23
CA SER A 60 5.39 2.79 -1.73
C SER A 60 5.61 2.91 -3.24
N MET A 61 6.82 2.59 -3.71
CA MET A 61 7.14 2.54 -5.14
C MET A 61 6.24 1.55 -5.87
N ALA A 62 5.82 0.47 -5.18
CA ALA A 62 4.89 -0.51 -5.70
C ALA A 62 3.50 0.06 -5.98
N MET A 63 3.09 1.13 -5.28
CA MET A 63 1.89 1.89 -5.61
C MET A 63 2.16 2.94 -6.70
N LEU A 64 3.18 3.78 -6.47
CA LEU A 64 3.43 4.96 -7.29
C LEU A 64 3.77 4.60 -8.74
N ILE A 65 4.62 3.59 -8.96
CA ILE A 65 5.08 3.24 -10.32
C ILE A 65 3.91 2.74 -11.18
N PRO A 66 3.11 1.73 -10.76
CA PRO A 66 1.94 1.30 -11.52
C PRO A 66 0.88 2.39 -11.67
N PHE A 67 0.68 3.23 -10.64
CA PHE A 67 -0.30 4.31 -10.70
C PHE A 67 0.10 5.43 -11.68
N VAL A 68 1.36 5.89 -11.63
CA VAL A 68 1.88 6.87 -12.58
C VAL A 68 1.90 6.30 -14.01
N ALA A 69 2.22 5.02 -14.17
CA ALA A 69 2.11 4.33 -15.46
C ALA A 69 0.67 4.33 -15.96
N LEU A 70 -0.32 4.03 -15.10
CA LEU A 70 -1.74 4.11 -15.43
C LEU A 70 -2.14 5.52 -15.87
N LEU A 71 -1.69 6.56 -15.17
CA LEU A 71 -1.99 7.95 -15.56
C LEU A 71 -1.34 8.34 -16.90
N GLY A 72 -0.14 7.83 -17.18
CA GLY A 72 0.53 7.98 -18.48
C GLY A 72 -0.24 7.30 -19.61
N ILE A 73 -0.68 6.06 -19.40
CA ILE A 73 -1.54 5.31 -20.32
C ILE A 73 -2.87 6.04 -20.50
N ASN A 74 -3.47 6.53 -19.42
CA ASN A 74 -4.73 7.26 -19.46
C ASN A 74 -4.62 8.53 -20.31
N SER A 75 -3.52 9.28 -20.18
CA SER A 75 -3.26 10.48 -21.00
C SER A 75 -3.21 10.18 -22.51
N PHE A 76 -2.92 8.94 -22.89
CA PHE A 76 -3.00 8.47 -24.28
C PHE A 76 -4.41 7.97 -24.64
N LEU A 77 -5.09 7.26 -23.74
CA LEU A 77 -6.46 6.79 -23.93
C LEU A 77 -7.48 7.93 -24.02
N GLU A 78 -7.28 9.01 -23.29
CA GLU A 78 -8.08 10.25 -23.39
C GLU A 78 -8.03 10.84 -24.79
N ARG A 79 -6.87 10.80 -25.46
CA ARG A 79 -6.75 11.27 -26.87
C ARG A 79 -7.59 10.42 -27.83
N ARG A 80 -7.93 9.20 -27.45
CA ARG A 80 -8.79 8.27 -28.20
C ARG A 80 -10.24 8.29 -27.72
N GLY A 81 -10.61 9.17 -26.79
CA GLY A 81 -11.98 9.28 -26.25
C GLY A 81 -12.40 8.19 -25.26
N ILE A 82 -11.49 7.30 -24.85
CA ILE A 82 -11.76 6.17 -23.94
C ILE A 82 -10.99 6.28 -22.61
N GLY A 83 -10.62 7.50 -22.23
CA GLY A 83 -9.96 7.79 -20.97
C GLY A 83 -10.80 7.41 -19.75
N PHE A 84 -10.14 7.30 -18.61
CA PHE A 84 -10.76 7.25 -17.29
C PHE A 84 -11.11 8.67 -16.85
N SER A 85 -12.27 8.82 -16.20
CA SER A 85 -12.65 10.06 -15.54
C SER A 85 -11.81 10.31 -14.28
N PRO A 86 -11.71 11.57 -13.81
CA PRO A 86 -11.00 11.90 -12.57
C PRO A 86 -11.47 11.08 -11.36
N THR A 87 -12.79 10.85 -11.23
CA THR A 87 -13.38 10.06 -10.14
C THR A 87 -13.00 8.58 -10.21
N GLU A 88 -12.89 8.02 -11.41
CA GLU A 88 -12.42 6.65 -11.63
C GLU A 88 -10.95 6.50 -11.23
N LEU A 89 -10.10 7.45 -11.63
CA LEU A 89 -8.68 7.46 -11.25
C LEU A 89 -8.50 7.63 -9.75
N LEU A 90 -9.31 8.48 -9.10
CA LEU A 90 -9.32 8.63 -7.64
C LEU A 90 -9.74 7.33 -6.95
N THR A 91 -10.73 6.63 -7.48
CA THR A 91 -11.16 5.33 -6.94
C THR A 91 -10.01 4.31 -7.00
N VAL A 92 -9.33 4.21 -8.14
CA VAL A 92 -8.15 3.36 -8.29
C VAL A 92 -7.02 3.78 -7.33
N CYS A 93 -6.81 5.09 -7.15
CA CYS A 93 -5.84 5.62 -6.22
C CYS A 93 -6.14 5.21 -4.77
N CYS A 94 -7.39 5.34 -4.32
CA CYS A 94 -7.83 4.93 -2.98
C CYS A 94 -7.66 3.42 -2.77
N ILE A 95 -8.04 2.59 -3.75
CA ILE A 95 -7.81 1.14 -3.70
C ILE A 95 -6.31 0.84 -3.59
N GLY A 96 -5.49 1.54 -4.38
CA GLY A 96 -4.04 1.45 -4.33
C GLY A 96 -3.47 1.80 -2.96
N PHE A 97 -3.94 2.88 -2.31
CA PHE A 97 -3.48 3.24 -0.96
C PHE A 97 -3.79 2.15 0.05
N VAL A 98 -5.01 1.62 0.04
CA VAL A 98 -5.41 0.53 0.94
C VAL A 98 -4.60 -0.74 0.65
N ALA A 99 -4.41 -1.08 -0.62
CA ALA A 99 -3.56 -2.21 -1.00
C ALA A 99 -2.11 -1.98 -0.54
N SER A 100 -1.63 -0.73 -0.59
CA SER A 100 -0.26 -0.38 -0.25
C SER A 100 0.09 -0.53 1.22
N THR A 101 -0.87 -0.30 2.11
CA THR A 101 -0.68 -0.50 3.55
C THR A 101 -0.67 -1.98 3.92
N MET A 102 -1.24 -2.85 3.07
CA MET A 102 -1.26 -4.30 3.26
C MET A 102 -0.09 -5.01 2.56
N GLN A 103 0.73 -4.29 1.79
CA GLN A 103 1.97 -4.82 1.24
C GLN A 103 2.95 -5.09 2.39
N GLY A 104 3.76 -6.13 2.24
CA GLY A 104 5.07 -6.09 2.85
C GLY A 104 5.63 -7.44 3.22
N GLU A 105 6.95 -7.52 3.08
CA GLU A 105 7.78 -8.49 3.77
C GLU A 105 7.44 -8.56 5.26
N TRP A 106 7.04 -7.45 5.90
CA TRP A 106 6.68 -7.41 7.32
C TRP A 106 5.55 -8.36 7.70
N LEU A 107 4.44 -8.37 6.95
CA LEU A 107 3.29 -9.20 7.30
C LEU A 107 3.35 -10.59 6.64
N THR A 108 3.96 -10.72 5.47
CA THR A 108 3.99 -12.01 4.77
C THR A 108 5.24 -12.82 5.07
N ILE A 109 6.39 -12.19 5.28
CA ILE A 109 7.67 -12.88 5.45
C ILE A 109 8.08 -12.85 6.92
N TRP A 110 8.26 -11.67 7.53
CA TRP A 110 8.68 -11.56 8.93
C TRP A 110 7.67 -12.13 9.90
N PHE A 111 6.39 -11.81 9.72
CA PHE A 111 5.35 -12.32 10.60
C PHE A 111 5.25 -13.86 10.51
N LEU A 112 5.20 -14.44 9.31
CA LEU A 112 5.18 -15.91 9.17
C LEU A 112 6.47 -16.58 9.70
N GLN A 113 7.62 -15.94 9.51
CA GLN A 113 8.87 -16.38 10.14
C GLN A 113 8.76 -16.33 11.66
N MET A 114 8.21 -15.28 12.25
CA MET A 114 8.08 -15.14 13.69
C MET A 114 7.17 -16.22 14.31
N LEU A 115 6.14 -16.67 13.57
CA LEU A 115 5.27 -17.78 14.00
C LEU A 115 5.99 -19.13 14.05
N THR A 116 7.05 -19.30 13.26
CA THR A 116 7.72 -20.59 13.00
C THR A 116 9.14 -20.65 13.55
N MET A 117 9.79 -19.50 13.76
CA MET A 117 11.18 -19.35 14.18
C MET A 117 11.51 -20.08 15.48
N PRO A 118 10.69 -19.99 16.55
CA PRO A 118 10.95 -20.71 17.80
C PRO A 118 11.06 -22.22 17.62
N ALA A 119 10.24 -22.80 16.74
CA ALA A 119 10.22 -24.25 16.48
C ALA A 119 11.27 -24.68 15.45
N TYR A 120 11.56 -23.85 14.44
CA TYR A 120 12.55 -24.17 13.41
C TYR A 120 14.00 -24.04 13.90
N TYR A 121 14.30 -22.97 14.63
CA TYR A 121 15.66 -22.64 15.06
C TYR A 121 15.98 -23.14 16.48
N ALA A 122 15.14 -23.98 17.09
CA ALA A 122 15.41 -24.55 18.41
C ALA A 122 16.74 -25.34 18.38
N SER A 123 17.66 -24.97 19.27
CA SER A 123 19.00 -25.54 19.38
C SER A 123 19.41 -25.69 20.84
N ALA A 124 20.48 -26.45 21.10
CA ALA A 124 20.99 -26.63 22.46
C ALA A 124 21.56 -25.32 23.03
N GLU A 125 21.97 -24.39 22.17
CA GLU A 125 22.53 -23.08 22.54
C GLU A 125 21.44 -22.09 22.98
N ASN A 126 20.30 -22.05 22.27
CA ASN A 126 19.21 -21.13 22.60
C ASN A 126 18.16 -21.73 23.55
N ARG A 127 18.09 -23.06 23.65
CA ARG A 127 17.21 -23.82 24.55
C ARG A 127 15.74 -23.42 24.43
N PHE A 128 15.28 -23.10 23.21
CA PHE A 128 13.89 -22.71 22.99
C PHE A 128 12.88 -23.81 23.36
N ASP A 129 13.25 -25.08 23.18
CA ASP A 129 12.42 -26.21 23.59
C ASP A 129 12.20 -26.29 25.10
N GLU A 130 13.16 -25.81 25.89
CA GLU A 130 13.11 -25.90 27.35
C GLU A 130 12.45 -24.68 27.99
N PHE A 131 12.73 -23.48 27.46
CA PHE A 131 12.32 -22.23 28.12
C PHE A 131 11.29 -21.40 27.36
N LEU A 132 11.23 -21.50 26.02
CA LEU A 132 10.38 -20.62 25.22
C LEU A 132 9.07 -21.31 24.82
N LEU A 133 9.17 -22.41 24.08
CA LEU A 133 8.01 -23.12 23.52
C LEU A 133 7.02 -23.64 24.59
N PRO A 134 7.46 -24.17 25.75
CA PRO A 134 6.53 -24.63 26.79
C PRO A 134 5.71 -23.51 27.43
N ASN A 135 6.20 -22.27 27.37
CA ASN A 135 5.56 -21.09 27.95
C ASN A 135 4.75 -20.28 26.92
N MET A 136 4.79 -20.66 25.65
CA MET A 136 4.01 -20.02 24.60
C MET A 136 2.64 -20.68 24.46
N PRO A 137 1.55 -19.90 24.36
CA PRO A 137 0.24 -20.45 24.05
C PRO A 137 0.25 -21.16 22.68
N SER A 138 -0.45 -22.29 22.57
CA SER A 138 -0.48 -23.08 21.32
C SER A 138 -1.08 -22.35 20.11
N TRP A 139 -1.78 -21.25 20.32
CA TRP A 139 -2.35 -20.43 19.25
C TRP A 139 -1.41 -19.32 18.75
N THR A 140 -0.26 -19.06 19.39
CA THR A 140 0.66 -17.99 18.97
C THR A 140 1.72 -18.44 17.98
N THR A 141 2.11 -19.72 18.02
CA THR A 141 3.24 -20.29 17.27
C THR A 141 2.92 -21.69 16.77
N ILE A 142 3.55 -22.09 15.67
CA ILE A 142 3.40 -23.43 15.11
C ILE A 142 4.46 -24.32 15.75
N THR A 143 4.03 -25.28 16.57
CA THR A 143 4.94 -26.18 17.31
C THR A 143 5.27 -27.47 16.55
N ASN A 144 4.45 -27.86 15.56
CA ASN A 144 4.72 -29.03 14.72
C ASN A 144 5.96 -28.79 13.84
N ARG A 145 7.07 -29.44 14.19
CA ARG A 145 8.35 -29.29 13.48
C ARG A 145 8.31 -29.73 12.03
N GLU A 146 7.52 -30.74 11.69
CA GLU A 146 7.42 -31.20 10.30
C GLU A 146 6.69 -30.15 9.44
N ALA A 147 5.62 -29.56 9.98
CA ALA A 147 4.90 -28.48 9.32
C ALA A 147 5.77 -27.22 9.12
N VAL A 148 6.56 -26.88 10.15
CA VAL A 148 7.49 -25.76 10.11
C VAL A 148 8.64 -26.03 9.14
N ARG A 149 9.20 -27.24 9.13
CA ARG A 149 10.26 -27.64 8.22
C ARG A 149 9.80 -27.57 6.76
N GLY A 150 8.59 -28.04 6.47
CA GLY A 150 7.99 -27.94 5.13
C GLY A 150 7.80 -26.50 4.64
N PHE A 151 7.66 -25.53 5.54
CA PHE A 151 7.59 -24.10 5.19
C PHE A 151 8.95 -23.53 4.77
N TYR A 152 10.04 -23.90 5.44
CA TYR A 152 11.39 -23.39 5.14
C TYR A 152 12.10 -24.18 4.04
N GLU A 153 12.05 -25.51 4.09
CA GLU A 153 12.79 -26.41 3.19
C GLU A 153 11.96 -26.82 1.95
N GLY A 154 10.66 -26.51 1.95
CA GLY A 154 9.71 -26.95 0.93
C GLY A 154 9.07 -28.30 1.27
N LEU A 155 7.91 -28.54 0.68
CA LEU A 155 7.16 -29.79 0.82
C LEU A 155 7.66 -30.85 -0.17
N LEU A 156 7.64 -32.11 0.26
CA LEU A 156 7.89 -33.26 -0.61
C LEU A 156 6.84 -33.31 -1.74
N PRO A 157 7.20 -33.74 -2.96
CA PRO A 157 6.24 -33.88 -4.04
C PRO A 157 5.07 -34.78 -3.63
N GLY A 158 3.84 -34.27 -3.74
CA GLY A 158 2.62 -35.01 -3.41
C GLY A 158 2.16 -34.92 -1.96
N THR A 159 2.88 -34.24 -1.06
CA THR A 159 2.38 -33.97 0.29
C THR A 159 1.47 -32.74 0.30
N ALA A 160 0.35 -32.84 1.01
CA ALA A 160 -0.56 -31.72 1.21
C ALA A 160 0.03 -30.74 2.24
N PHE A 161 -0.25 -29.45 2.07
CA PHE A 161 0.14 -28.44 3.06
C PHE A 161 -0.62 -28.65 4.39
N PRO A 162 0.05 -28.59 5.56
CA PRO A 162 -0.53 -28.93 6.86
C PRO A 162 -1.45 -27.82 7.41
N TRP A 163 -2.54 -27.50 6.71
CA TRP A 163 -3.45 -26.41 7.06
C TRP A 163 -4.02 -26.49 8.47
N ALA A 164 -4.18 -27.68 9.04
CA ALA A 164 -4.69 -27.87 10.39
C ALA A 164 -3.80 -27.19 11.45
N ASP A 165 -2.47 -27.28 11.30
CA ASP A 165 -1.50 -26.67 12.22
C ASP A 165 -1.46 -25.14 12.06
N TRP A 166 -1.70 -24.65 10.84
CA TRP A 166 -1.62 -23.23 10.51
C TRP A 166 -2.91 -22.47 10.83
N PHE A 167 -4.07 -23.10 10.64
CA PHE A 167 -5.36 -22.40 10.68
C PHE A 167 -5.63 -21.75 12.03
N SER A 168 -5.40 -22.45 13.14
CA SER A 168 -5.61 -21.90 14.49
C SER A 168 -4.77 -20.65 14.73
N VAL A 169 -3.47 -20.72 14.42
CA VAL A 169 -2.53 -19.62 14.61
C VAL A 169 -2.89 -18.43 13.72
N LEU A 170 -3.14 -18.67 12.44
CA LEU A 170 -3.52 -17.63 11.48
C LEU A 170 -4.88 -17.01 11.82
N PHE A 171 -5.83 -17.79 12.35
CA PHE A 171 -7.14 -17.29 12.74
C PHE A 171 -7.04 -16.28 13.89
N TRP A 172 -6.33 -16.63 14.97
CA TRP A 172 -6.20 -15.75 16.13
C TRP A 172 -5.42 -14.48 15.82
N TRP A 173 -4.31 -14.60 15.08
CA TRP A 173 -3.56 -13.44 14.63
C TRP A 173 -4.34 -12.60 13.61
N GLY A 174 -5.07 -13.23 12.70
CA GLY A 174 -5.93 -12.54 11.74
C GLY A 174 -7.03 -11.76 12.44
N ALA A 175 -7.70 -12.36 13.43
CA ALA A 175 -8.70 -11.68 14.26
C ALA A 175 -8.11 -10.48 15.01
N PHE A 176 -6.91 -10.63 15.56
CA PHE A 176 -6.18 -9.54 16.22
C PHE A 176 -5.85 -8.39 15.26
N ILE A 177 -5.33 -8.70 14.07
CA ILE A 177 -5.02 -7.71 13.03
C ILE A 177 -6.30 -6.97 12.59
N ILE A 178 -7.39 -7.70 12.35
CA ILE A 178 -8.69 -7.09 11.99
C ILE A 178 -9.17 -6.15 13.11
N ALA A 179 -9.07 -6.57 14.37
CA ALA A 179 -9.46 -5.72 15.50
C ALA A 179 -8.63 -4.42 15.55
N ILE A 180 -7.31 -4.50 15.33
CA ILE A 180 -6.43 -3.31 15.25
C ILE A 180 -6.83 -2.40 14.09
N LEU A 181 -7.10 -2.96 12.91
CA LEU A 181 -7.52 -2.19 11.74
C LEU A 181 -8.86 -1.49 11.99
N CYS A 182 -9.80 -2.18 12.64
CA CYS A 182 -11.08 -1.59 13.07
C CYS A 182 -10.88 -0.44 14.06
N ILE A 183 -10.00 -0.60 15.06
CA ILE A 183 -9.67 0.48 16.00
C ILE A 183 -9.07 1.68 15.26
N HIS A 184 -8.14 1.45 14.33
CA HIS A 184 -7.55 2.52 13.52
C HIS A 184 -8.59 3.23 12.65
N LEU A 185 -9.53 2.48 12.08
CA LEU A 185 -10.64 3.05 11.31
C LEU A 185 -11.53 3.92 12.20
N CYS A 186 -11.93 3.42 13.37
CA CYS A 186 -12.71 4.17 14.35
C CYS A 186 -11.98 5.43 14.84
N LEU A 187 -10.69 5.33 15.12
CA LEU A 187 -9.89 6.47 15.54
C LEU A 187 -9.78 7.51 14.42
N SER A 188 -9.57 7.05 13.18
CA SER A 188 -9.51 7.93 12.01
C SER A 188 -10.83 8.65 11.77
N THR A 189 -11.98 8.01 11.98
CA THR A 189 -13.30 8.66 11.83
C THR A 189 -13.58 9.66 12.94
N LEU A 190 -13.20 9.37 14.19
CA LEU A 190 -13.33 10.29 15.32
C LEU A 190 -12.43 11.52 15.16
N LEU A 191 -11.15 11.31 14.82
CA LEU A 191 -10.17 12.38 14.68
C LEU A 191 -10.31 13.14 13.36
N ARG A 192 -11.01 12.60 12.34
CA ARG A 192 -11.23 13.27 11.05
C ARG A 192 -11.75 14.69 11.22
N LYS A 193 -12.75 14.90 12.07
CA LYS A 193 -13.34 16.24 12.28
C LYS A 193 -12.35 17.17 12.97
N GLN A 194 -11.64 16.67 13.99
CA GLN A 194 -10.62 17.40 14.73
C GLN A 194 -9.50 17.88 13.80
N TRP A 195 -8.93 16.98 13.01
CA TRP A 195 -7.83 17.28 12.08
C TRP A 195 -8.25 18.21 10.95
N MET A 196 -9.44 18.01 10.38
CA MET A 196 -9.89 18.80 9.22
C MET A 196 -10.36 20.21 9.60
N GLU A 197 -11.20 20.34 10.63
CA GLU A 197 -11.89 21.61 10.92
C GLU A 197 -11.14 22.49 11.92
N TYR A 198 -10.62 21.88 13.00
CA TYR A 198 -10.03 22.62 14.12
C TYR A 198 -8.53 22.80 13.95
N GLU A 199 -7.80 21.72 13.64
CA GLU A 199 -6.34 21.76 13.48
C GLU A 199 -5.93 22.13 12.05
N ARG A 200 -6.84 21.98 11.08
CA ARG A 200 -6.60 22.24 9.65
C ARG A 200 -5.31 21.59 9.16
N LEU A 201 -5.12 20.33 9.55
CA LEU A 201 -3.94 19.57 9.22
C LEU A 201 -3.82 19.47 7.70
N SER A 202 -2.67 19.86 7.16
CA SER A 202 -2.39 19.71 5.75
C SER A 202 -2.12 18.23 5.42
N PHE A 203 -2.78 17.70 4.40
CA PHE A 203 -2.57 16.33 3.90
C PHE A 203 -1.81 16.33 2.56
N PRO A 204 -0.50 16.65 2.54
CA PRO A 204 0.23 16.90 1.29
C PRO A 204 0.23 15.70 0.33
N VAL A 205 0.26 14.48 0.87
CA VAL A 205 0.16 13.25 0.07
C VAL A 205 -1.19 13.13 -0.62
N ALA A 206 -2.29 13.36 0.12
CA ALA A 206 -3.62 13.32 -0.44
C ALA A 206 -3.81 14.42 -1.49
N THR A 207 -3.34 15.64 -1.21
CA THR A 207 -3.38 16.77 -2.16
C THR A 207 -2.64 16.44 -3.45
N ALA A 208 -1.41 15.91 -3.36
CA ALA A 208 -0.64 15.52 -4.54
C ALA A 208 -1.35 14.46 -5.39
N MET A 209 -2.01 13.47 -4.77
CA MET A 209 -2.75 12.45 -5.50
C MET A 209 -4.06 12.98 -6.11
N LEU A 210 -4.74 13.89 -5.41
CA LEU A 210 -5.94 14.56 -5.94
C LEU A 210 -5.61 15.45 -7.15
N GLU A 211 -4.46 16.13 -7.14
CA GLU A 211 -3.97 16.90 -8.28
C GLU A 211 -3.60 16.00 -9.47
N LEU A 212 -2.92 14.87 -9.22
CA LEU A 212 -2.55 13.91 -10.26
C LEU A 212 -3.75 13.26 -10.94
N THR A 213 -4.84 13.03 -10.21
CA THR A 213 -6.11 12.49 -10.74
C THR A 213 -6.95 13.54 -11.48
N GLY A 214 -6.63 14.83 -11.33
CA GLY A 214 -7.35 15.94 -11.98
C GLY A 214 -8.69 16.29 -11.31
N VAL A 215 -9.00 15.71 -10.15
CA VAL A 215 -10.25 15.96 -9.41
C VAL A 215 -10.28 17.37 -8.82
N SER A 216 -9.13 17.90 -8.39
CA SER A 216 -9.00 19.27 -7.85
C SER A 216 -8.87 20.35 -8.94
N GLY A 217 -8.97 19.97 -10.22
CA GLY A 217 -8.76 20.83 -11.38
C GLY A 217 -7.67 20.30 -12.32
N SER A 218 -7.46 20.95 -13.47
CA SER A 218 -6.50 20.49 -14.50
C SER A 218 -5.04 20.89 -14.24
N SER A 219 -4.79 21.69 -13.19
CA SER A 219 -3.45 22.06 -12.76
C SER A 219 -2.89 20.94 -11.88
N GLY A 220 -1.76 20.34 -12.27
CA GLY A 220 -1.13 19.23 -11.53
C GLY A 220 -1.29 17.83 -12.15
N THR A 221 -2.12 17.66 -13.18
CA THR A 221 -2.18 16.40 -13.94
C THR A 221 -0.84 16.11 -14.64
N ILE A 222 -0.51 14.83 -14.88
CA ILE A 222 0.71 14.42 -15.61
C ILE A 222 0.88 15.15 -16.96
N ARG A 223 -0.21 15.43 -17.68
CA ARG A 223 -0.17 16.22 -18.92
C ARG A 223 0.34 17.65 -18.71
N THR A 224 -0.05 18.29 -17.61
CA THR A 224 0.36 19.65 -17.26
C THR A 224 1.79 19.65 -16.74
N LEU A 225 2.14 18.70 -15.85
CA LEU A 225 3.50 18.52 -15.32
C LEU A 225 4.51 18.25 -16.43
N SER A 226 4.21 17.35 -17.37
CA SER A 226 5.10 17.03 -18.50
C SER A 226 5.36 18.20 -19.45
N ARG A 227 4.47 19.21 -19.49
CA ARG A 227 4.69 20.45 -20.28
C ARG A 227 5.60 21.44 -19.55
N ASN A 228 5.61 21.43 -18.22
CA ASN A 228 6.42 22.33 -17.41
C ASN A 228 7.93 22.09 -17.66
N ARG A 229 8.68 23.17 -17.97
CA ARG A 229 10.12 23.08 -18.23
C ARG A 229 10.91 22.70 -16.99
N LEU A 230 10.55 23.22 -15.82
CA LEU A 230 11.27 22.97 -14.57
C LEU A 230 11.11 21.51 -14.14
N PHE A 231 9.88 20.99 -14.23
CA PHE A 231 9.60 19.57 -13.96
C PHE A 231 10.39 18.65 -14.90
N ARG A 232 10.45 18.97 -16.21
CA ARG A 232 11.23 18.18 -17.17
C ARG A 232 12.72 18.15 -16.86
N TRP A 233 13.30 19.27 -16.44
CA TRP A 233 14.70 19.30 -16.03
C TRP A 233 14.94 18.49 -14.76
N GLY A 234 14.11 18.67 -13.73
CA GLY A 234 14.22 17.91 -12.48
C GLY A 234 14.05 16.40 -12.71
N PHE A 235 13.01 16.00 -13.43
CA PHE A 235 12.77 14.61 -13.79
C PHE A 235 13.91 14.04 -14.64
N GLY A 236 14.38 14.80 -15.64
CA GLY A 236 15.46 14.36 -16.54
C GLY A 236 16.78 14.12 -15.80
N ILE A 237 17.16 15.03 -14.89
CA ILE A 237 18.39 14.88 -14.09
C ILE A 237 18.28 13.63 -13.20
N THR A 238 17.20 13.48 -12.44
CA THR A 238 17.00 12.30 -11.58
C THR A 238 16.95 11.01 -12.39
N PHE A 239 16.27 11.03 -13.54
CA PHE A 239 16.18 9.87 -14.43
C PHE A 239 17.55 9.46 -14.97
N VAL A 240 18.39 10.41 -15.38
CA VAL A 240 19.75 10.14 -15.85
C VAL A 240 20.59 9.54 -14.73
N ILE A 241 20.53 10.11 -13.51
CA ILE A 241 21.27 9.58 -12.36
C ILE A 241 20.85 8.14 -12.06
N ILE A 242 19.54 7.87 -11.97
CA ILE A 242 19.03 6.52 -11.70
C ILE A 242 19.41 5.55 -12.83
N SER A 243 19.25 5.98 -14.10
CA SER A 243 19.61 5.15 -15.25
C SER A 243 21.11 4.84 -15.29
N TRP A 244 21.95 5.80 -14.92
CA TRP A 244 23.39 5.60 -14.79
C TRP A 244 23.70 4.55 -13.72
N ASN A 245 23.11 4.67 -12.53
CA ASN A 245 23.26 3.70 -11.44
C ASN A 245 22.82 2.29 -11.85
N VAL A 246 21.70 2.18 -12.59
CA VAL A 246 21.24 0.88 -13.11
C VAL A 246 22.23 0.33 -14.13
N PHE A 247 22.74 1.16 -15.04
CA PHE A 247 23.67 0.75 -16.08
C PHE A 247 25.04 0.32 -15.53
N THR A 248 25.59 1.06 -14.55
CA THR A 248 26.86 0.71 -13.90
C THR A 248 26.74 -0.58 -13.09
N TRP A 249 25.58 -0.90 -12.53
CA TRP A 249 25.35 -2.21 -11.87
C TRP A 249 25.62 -3.39 -12.81
N PHE A 250 25.24 -3.29 -14.09
CA PHE A 250 25.50 -4.34 -15.09
C PHE A 250 26.91 -4.27 -15.70
N THR A 251 27.66 -3.18 -15.49
CA THR A 251 28.96 -2.94 -16.13
C THR A 251 30.05 -2.66 -15.09
N VAL A 252 30.75 -3.72 -14.68
CA VAL A 252 31.81 -3.69 -13.64
C VAL A 252 32.99 -2.75 -13.95
N ASN A 253 33.15 -2.32 -15.21
CA ASN A 253 34.32 -1.56 -15.68
C ASN A 253 34.16 -0.03 -15.65
N LEU A 254 33.03 0.51 -15.18
CA LEU A 254 32.81 1.95 -15.09
C LEU A 254 32.81 2.42 -13.62
N PRO A 255 33.44 3.57 -13.31
CA PRO A 255 33.42 4.11 -11.96
C PRO A 255 31.99 4.45 -11.53
N MET A 256 31.67 4.13 -10.27
CA MET A 256 30.42 4.53 -9.62
C MET A 256 30.31 6.05 -9.49
#